data_AF-A0A5U0N0I3-F1
#
_entry.id   AF-A0A5U0N0I3-F1
#
_cell.length_a   1.000
_cell.length_b   1.000
_cell.length_c   1.000
_cell.angle_alpha   90.00
_cell.angle_beta   90.00
_cell.angle_gamma   90.00
#
_symmetry.space_group_name_H-M   'P 1'
#
loop_
_entity.id
_entity.type
_entity.pdbx_description
1 polymer ?
#
loop_
_entity_poly.entity_id
_entity_poly.type
_entity_poly.pdbx_seq_one_letter_code
_entity_poly.pdbx_strand_id
1 'polypeptide(L)'
;MLARAENIRKITNYLAVLSRGVEINASLNLLDINVQVEFFYRDFLNLCYGYNLINTNSEEQNYQSIDLADENMRVAIQVTSTPELEKIK
;
A
#
# COMPACT_ATOMS: atom_id res chain seq x y z
N MET A 1 -24.83 -15.89 0.66
CA MET A 1 -24.67 -15.08 -0.57
C MET A 1 -24.73 -13.58 -0.32
N LEU A 2 -25.74 -13.06 0.41
CA LEU A 2 -25.89 -11.60 0.66
C LEU A 2 -24.68 -10.95 1.36
N ALA A 3 -24.13 -11.58 2.41
CA ALA A 3 -22.99 -11.02 3.15
C ALA A 3 -21.70 -10.90 2.31
N ARG A 4 -21.45 -11.84 1.38
CA ARG A 4 -20.29 -11.78 0.49
C ARG A 4 -20.39 -10.60 -0.48
N ALA A 5 -21.55 -10.44 -1.11
CA ALA A 5 -21.80 -9.32 -2.02
C ALA A 5 -21.71 -7.97 -1.30
N GLU A 6 -22.24 -7.90 -0.07
CA GLU A 6 -22.11 -6.73 0.80
C GLU A 6 -20.66 -6.37 1.10
N ASN A 7 -19.86 -7.35 1.49
CA ASN A 7 -18.45 -7.14 1.81
C ASN A 7 -17.66 -6.69 0.58
N ILE A 8 -17.90 -7.31 -0.58
CA ILE A 8 -17.25 -6.90 -1.84
C ILE A 8 -17.60 -5.43 -2.13
N ARG A 9 -18.87 -5.05 -2.04
CA ARG A 9 -19.29 -3.65 -2.27
C ARG A 9 -18.60 -2.68 -1.32
N LYS A 10 -18.51 -3.00 -0.03
CA LYS A 10 -17.82 -2.18 0.97
C LYS A 10 -16.34 -2.04 0.66
N ILE A 11 -15.65 -3.16 0.39
CA ILE A 11 -14.22 -3.17 0.06
C ILE A 11 -13.96 -2.33 -1.19
N THR A 12 -14.72 -2.54 -2.27
CA THR A 12 -14.61 -1.75 -3.50
C THR A 12 -14.81 -0.27 -3.24
N ASN A 13 -15.83 0.12 -2.47
CA ASN A 13 -16.09 1.52 -2.17
C ASN A 13 -14.95 2.16 -1.36
N TYR A 14 -14.45 1.50 -0.32
CA TYR A 14 -13.36 2.05 0.50
C TYR A 14 -12.05 2.15 -0.28
N LEU A 15 -11.71 1.15 -1.10
CA LEU A 15 -10.53 1.20 -1.96
C LEU A 15 -10.64 2.31 -3.02
N ALA A 16 -11.84 2.54 -3.58
CA ALA A 16 -12.06 3.63 -4.53
C ALA A 16 -11.89 5.01 -3.87
N VAL A 17 -12.41 5.19 -2.66
CA VAL A 17 -12.24 6.44 -1.88
C VAL A 17 -10.76 6.67 -1.55
N LEU A 18 -10.04 5.63 -1.11
CA LEU A 18 -8.61 5.70 -0.83
C LEU A 18 -7.82 6.11 -2.08
N SER A 19 -8.04 5.41 -3.20
CA SER A 19 -7.38 5.71 -4.49
C SER A 19 -7.61 7.16 -4.90
N ARG A 20 -8.87 7.63 -4.82
CA ARG A 20 -9.20 9.00 -5.19
C ARG A 20 -8.59 10.03 -4.25
N GLY A 21 -8.52 9.71 -2.95
CA GLY A 21 -7.85 10.53 -1.95
C GLY A 21 -6.37 10.71 -2.27
N VAL A 22 -5.68 9.62 -2.62
CA VAL A 22 -4.27 9.64 -3.04
C VAL A 22 -4.07 10.52 -4.27
N GLU A 23 -4.88 10.35 -5.32
CA GLU A 23 -4.80 11.17 -6.53
C GLU A 23 -4.97 12.67 -6.26
N ILE A 24 -5.97 13.03 -5.44
CA ILE A 24 -6.25 14.43 -5.09
C ILE A 24 -5.07 15.04 -4.31
N ASN A 25 -4.57 14.33 -3.29
CA ASN A 25 -3.44 14.81 -2.49
C ASN A 25 -2.16 14.95 -3.32
N ALA A 26 -1.88 13.98 -4.20
CA ALA A 26 -0.77 14.06 -5.13
C ALA A 26 -0.87 15.29 -6.04
N SER A 27 -2.08 15.60 -6.57
CA SER A 27 -2.31 16.81 -7.39
C SER A 27 -2.08 18.12 -6.64
N LEU A 28 -2.16 18.09 -5.30
CA LEU A 28 -1.92 19.23 -4.41
C LEU A 28 -0.50 19.24 -3.83
N ASN A 29 0.39 18.33 -4.25
CA ASN A 29 1.71 18.10 -3.67
C ASN A 29 1.68 17.78 -2.15
N LEU A 30 0.60 17.18 -1.65
CA LEU A 30 0.47 16.69 -0.27
C LEU A 30 0.95 15.24 -0.22
N LEU A 31 2.23 15.06 0.16
CA LEU A 31 2.92 13.76 0.07
C LEU A 31 2.81 12.90 1.34
N ASP A 32 2.26 13.46 2.44
CA ASP A 32 2.04 12.78 3.71
C ASP A 32 1.11 11.57 3.58
N ILE A 33 0.18 11.62 2.63
CA ILE A 33 -0.73 10.50 2.34
C ILE A 33 0.01 9.23 1.90
N ASN A 34 1.18 9.36 1.25
CA ASN A 34 1.92 8.19 0.77
C ASN A 34 2.36 7.31 1.95
N VAL A 35 2.87 7.92 3.02
CA VAL A 35 3.25 7.21 4.27
C VAL A 35 2.04 6.54 4.92
N GLN A 36 0.89 7.22 4.97
CA GLN A 36 -0.33 6.63 5.54
C GLN A 36 -0.80 5.39 4.75
N VAL A 37 -0.67 5.45 3.43
CA VAL A 37 -1.08 4.39 2.52
C VAL A 37 -0.14 3.18 2.60
N GLU A 38 1.15 3.37 2.85
CA GLU A 38 2.10 2.28 3.14
C GLU A 38 1.62 1.42 4.33
N PHE A 39 1.24 2.06 5.44
CA PHE A 39 0.71 1.36 6.61
C PHE A 39 -0.59 0.60 6.31
N PHE A 40 -1.49 1.22 5.55
CA PHE A 40 -2.72 0.56 5.11
C PHE A 40 -2.41 -0.71 4.29
N TYR A 41 -1.54 -0.60 3.28
CA TYR A 41 -1.22 -1.75 2.43
C TYR A 41 -0.43 -2.84 3.17
N ARG A 42 0.41 -2.50 4.16
CA ARG A 42 1.03 -3.48 5.06
C ARG A 42 -0.02 -4.37 5.68
N ASP A 43 -0.97 -3.77 6.38
CA ASP A 43 -1.98 -4.52 7.14
C ASP A 43 -2.94 -5.25 6.20
N PHE A 44 -3.33 -4.62 5.10
CA PHE A 44 -4.21 -5.23 4.10
C PHE A 44 -3.58 -6.46 3.44
N LEU A 45 -2.31 -6.37 3.02
CA LEU A 45 -1.61 -7.47 2.37
C LEU A 45 -1.27 -8.60 3.35
N ASN A 46 -0.94 -8.28 4.60
CA ASN A 46 -0.80 -9.28 5.67
C ASN A 46 -2.09 -10.06 5.87
N LEU A 47 -3.25 -9.38 5.88
CA LEU A 47 -4.56 -10.03 5.99
C LEU A 47 -4.91 -10.88 4.77
N CYS A 48 -4.60 -10.40 3.54
CA CYS A 48 -4.95 -11.09 2.31
C CYS A 48 -4.08 -12.33 2.04
N TYR A 49 -2.78 -12.25 2.33
CA TYR A 49 -1.80 -13.26 1.93
C TYR A 49 -1.16 -14.01 3.09
N GLY A 50 -1.45 -13.63 4.34
CA GLY A 50 -0.82 -14.22 5.52
C GLY A 50 0.66 -13.84 5.66
N TYR A 51 1.08 -12.72 5.06
CA TYR A 51 2.43 -12.19 5.23
C TYR A 51 2.63 -11.56 6.62
N ASN A 52 3.89 -11.33 6.94
CA ASN A 52 4.35 -10.53 8.07
C ASN A 52 5.17 -9.33 7.57
N LEU A 53 4.58 -8.54 6.67
CA LEU A 53 5.19 -7.32 6.15
C LEU A 53 5.40 -6.32 7.29
N ILE A 54 6.61 -5.76 7.36
CA ILE A 54 6.99 -4.62 8.19
C ILE A 54 7.32 -3.43 7.29
N ASN A 55 7.15 -2.22 7.80
CA ASN A 55 7.60 -1.03 7.07
C ASN A 55 9.12 -0.90 7.24
N THR A 56 9.84 -0.80 6.14
CA THR A 56 11.32 -0.74 6.13
C THR A 56 11.83 0.60 6.66
N ASN A 57 11.10 1.69 6.41
CA ASN A 57 11.44 3.04 6.87
C ASN A 57 11.33 3.19 8.40
N SER A 58 10.64 2.27 9.10
CA SER A 58 10.62 2.23 10.57
C SER A 58 11.83 1.52 11.21
N GLU A 59 12.57 0.71 10.46
CA GLU A 59 13.69 -0.09 10.97
C GLU A 59 15.05 0.44 10.47
N GLU A 60 15.19 0.78 9.18
CA GLU A 60 16.41 1.38 8.62
C GLU A 60 16.09 2.36 7.47
N GLN A 61 16.56 3.60 7.58
CA GLN A 61 16.25 4.71 6.67
C GLN A 61 16.91 4.63 5.27
N ASN A 62 17.52 3.49 4.91
CA ASN A 62 18.42 3.35 3.75
C ASN A 62 17.88 2.50 2.58
N TYR A 63 16.67 1.93 2.67
CA TYR A 63 16.07 1.22 1.53
C TYR A 63 15.39 2.21 0.58
N GLN A 64 16.14 2.74 -0.39
CA GLN A 64 15.67 3.76 -1.33
C GLN A 64 14.46 3.37 -2.21
N SER A 65 13.94 2.14 -2.15
CA SER A 65 12.88 1.68 -3.05
C SER A 65 11.99 0.56 -2.52
N ILE A 66 12.20 0.08 -1.28
CA ILE A 66 11.36 -0.95 -0.68
C ILE A 66 10.65 -0.29 0.50
N ASP A 67 9.32 -0.30 0.51
CA ASP A 67 8.52 0.29 1.58
C ASP A 67 8.09 -0.77 2.60
N LEU A 68 7.77 -1.97 2.12
CA LEU A 68 7.30 -3.09 2.92
C LEU A 68 8.12 -4.35 2.64
N ALA A 69 8.51 -5.07 3.68
CA ALA A 69 9.27 -6.32 3.53
C ALA A 69 8.80 -7.40 4.51
N ASP A 70 8.77 -8.65 4.06
CA ASP A 70 8.66 -9.84 4.88
C ASP A 70 9.90 -10.70 4.62
N GLU A 71 10.83 -10.71 5.56
CA GLU A 71 12.10 -11.42 5.43
C GLU A 71 11.92 -12.95 5.42
N ASN A 72 10.92 -13.46 6.15
CA ASN A 72 10.67 -14.90 6.24
C ASN A 72 10.18 -15.45 4.90
N MET A 73 9.23 -14.74 4.29
CA MET A 73 8.67 -15.09 2.99
C MET A 73 9.50 -14.56 1.81
N ARG A 74 10.53 -13.75 2.09
CA ARG A 74 11.39 -13.07 1.10
C ARG A 74 10.58 -12.24 0.10
N VAL A 75 9.60 -11.50 0.60
CA VAL A 75 8.74 -10.60 -0.18
C VAL A 75 9.15 -9.16 0.09
N ALA A 76 9.33 -8.37 -0.97
CA ALA A 76 9.56 -6.94 -0.91
C ALA A 76 8.53 -6.22 -1.80
N ILE A 77 7.94 -5.15 -1.28
CA ILE A 77 6.87 -4.40 -1.94
C ILE A 77 7.18 -2.92 -1.88
N GLN A 78 7.04 -2.27 -3.03
CA GLN A 78 7.01 -0.82 -3.14
C GLN A 78 5.55 -0.36 -3.26
N VAL A 79 5.17 0.64 -2.47
CA VAL A 79 3.87 1.30 -2.47
C VAL A 79 4.05 2.68 -3.08
N THR A 80 3.61 2.85 -4.33
CA THR A 80 3.76 4.11 -5.06
C THR A 80 2.43 4.61 -5.64
N SER A 81 2.26 5.93 -5.62
CA SER A 81 1.16 6.65 -6.29
C SER A 81 1.52 7.12 -7.71
N THR A 82 2.79 6.97 -8.12
CA THR A 82 3.25 7.28 -9.47
C THR A 82 3.51 6.00 -10.27
N PRO A 83 2.97 5.89 -11.50
CA PRO A 83 3.11 4.69 -12.33
C PRO A 83 4.42 4.65 -13.13
N GLU A 84 5.47 5.34 -12.72
CA GLU A 84 6.74 5.40 -13.47
C GLU A 84 7.47 4.05 -13.45
N LEU A 85 7.12 3.19 -14.41
CA LEU A 85 7.79 1.93 -14.72
C LEU A 85 9.22 2.10 -15.22
N GLU A 86 9.69 3.33 -15.48
CA GLU A 86 11.08 3.61 -15.91
C GLU A 86 12.13 3.27 -14.85
N LYS A 87 11.73 3.03 -13.59
CA LYS A 87 12.64 2.64 -12.50
C LYS A 87 12.98 1.15 -12.46
N ILE A 88 12.31 0.31 -13.24
CA ILE A 88 12.60 -1.13 -13.34
C ILE A 88 13.42 -1.36 -14.62
N LYS A 89 14.76 -1.45 -14.48
CA LYS A 89 15.68 -1.95 -15.51
C LYS A 89 16.23 -3.31 -15.13
#